data_AF-A0A0S8H2N0-F1
#
_entry.id   AF-A0A0S8H2N0-F1
#
_cell.length_a   1.000
_cell.length_b   1.000
_cell.length_c   1.000
_cell.angle_alpha   90.00
_cell.angle_beta   90.00
_cell.angle_gamma   90.00
#
_symmetry.space_group_name_H-M   'P 1'
#
loop_
_entity.id
_entity.type
_entity.pdbx_description
1 polymer ?
#
loop_
_entity_poly.entity_id
_entity_poly.type
_entity_poly.pdbx_seq_one_letter_code
_entity_poly.pdbx_strand_id
1 'polypeptide(L)'
;MAEADIQRRAGVGKRSATKLASAALLVYFLPLVWSCVQPAHHETSAGTGTLQLSSSYEPLVDGFNWAKDQALAYVFEGDPVGAWYEAALPGREAFCMRDVSHQALGALALGLAEHTKNMMHKFAQNIAASRDWCSFWEIDRHDRPAPVDYRSDEDFWYNLPANFDVIRSCHRIFEWTGDEDYLNDPVIRDFYRQSLSDYVSAWDLDGDGIMESPADNGYRGIPTYWEGEGPRALTGGDLIAAQYAANLAYAEMLSLRGESTEARAFRQEAERLRRIYNDTWWSPDLGRFYTLIIQDGTFDTTHIPLLQILPLYFGIVEQGERRERLLDNLRQG
;
A
#
# COMPACT_ATOMS: atom_id res chain seq x y z
N MET A 1 3.29 52.46 1.11
CA MET A 1 3.82 53.65 1.82
C MET A 1 2.75 54.07 2.82
N ALA A 2 2.94 54.12 4.13
CA ALA A 2 4.04 53.74 5.03
C ALA A 2 3.42 53.75 6.45
N GLU A 3 3.92 52.84 7.30
CA GLU A 3 4.18 52.96 8.75
C GLU A 3 3.05 53.53 9.67
N ALA A 4 2.48 52.75 10.61
CA ALA A 4 3.06 52.37 11.92
C ALA A 4 3.34 53.63 12.79
N ASP A 5 2.96 53.81 14.05
CA ASP A 5 2.53 52.94 15.15
C ASP A 5 2.09 53.87 16.33
N ILE A 6 1.70 53.27 17.45
CA ILE A 6 1.71 53.78 18.84
C ILE A 6 0.33 54.02 19.48
N GLN A 7 -0.19 52.90 19.99
CA GLN A 7 -0.54 52.65 21.40
C GLN A 7 -1.11 53.79 22.27
N ARG A 8 -2.33 53.57 22.78
CA ARG A 8 -2.69 53.87 24.18
C ARG A 8 -3.91 53.06 24.61
N ARG A 9 -3.68 52.05 25.45
CA ARG A 9 -4.22 51.94 26.83
C ARG A 9 -3.96 50.55 27.40
N ALA A 10 -3.01 50.49 28.32
CA ALA A 10 -2.70 49.36 29.16
C ALA A 10 -3.64 49.26 30.39
N GLY A 11 -4.00 48.02 30.71
CA GLY A 11 -3.98 47.49 32.09
C GLY A 11 -5.29 47.54 32.89
N VAL A 12 -5.60 46.62 33.81
CA VAL A 12 -4.87 45.52 34.47
C VAL A 12 -5.94 44.60 35.09
N GLY A 13 -5.68 43.29 35.20
CA GLY A 13 -6.46 42.43 36.11
C GLY A 13 -6.13 40.93 36.04
N LYS A 14 -5.07 40.50 36.74
CA LYS A 14 -4.77 39.07 37.02
C LYS A 14 -5.78 38.49 38.04
N ARG A 15 -6.22 37.23 37.87
CA ARG A 15 -6.48 36.26 38.97
C ARG A 15 -6.68 34.82 38.47
N SER A 16 -5.77 33.95 38.94
CA SER A 16 -5.90 32.57 39.44
C SER A 16 -6.81 31.53 38.76
N ALA A 17 -6.20 30.37 38.48
CA ALA A 17 -6.81 29.07 38.24
C ALA A 17 -7.70 28.58 39.40
N THR A 18 -8.84 27.94 39.11
CA THR A 18 -9.18 26.52 39.41
C THR A 18 -10.66 26.17 39.11
N LYS A 19 -10.85 25.01 38.46
CA LYS A 19 -11.98 24.05 38.52
C LYS A 19 -13.34 24.35 37.87
N LEU A 20 -13.87 23.23 37.32
CA LEU A 20 -15.24 22.87 36.91
C LEU A 20 -15.66 23.39 35.52
N ALA A 21 -16.42 22.67 34.69
CA ALA A 21 -16.80 21.27 34.50
C ALA A 21 -17.77 21.30 33.30
N SER A 22 -17.73 20.25 32.46
CA SER A 22 -18.86 19.76 31.66
C SER A 22 -19.30 20.49 30.37
N ALA A 23 -19.76 19.63 29.45
CA ALA A 23 -20.46 19.82 28.18
C ALA A 23 -19.55 20.07 26.95
N ALA A 24 -19.54 19.24 25.91
CA ALA A 24 -20.62 18.43 25.37
C ALA A 24 -20.14 17.05 24.88
N LEU A 25 -20.63 15.99 25.53
CA LEU A 25 -20.71 14.63 24.99
C LEU A 25 -22.18 14.44 24.64
N LEU A 26 -22.51 14.39 23.34
CA LEU A 26 -23.83 13.98 22.87
C LEU A 26 -23.68 13.44 21.46
N VAL A 27 -23.19 12.21 21.36
CA VAL A 27 -23.40 11.36 20.19
C VAL A 27 -24.35 10.25 20.60
N TYR A 28 -25.46 10.21 19.89
CA TYR A 28 -26.58 9.31 20.08
C TYR A 28 -26.15 7.84 20.08
N PHE A 29 -26.49 7.12 21.14
CA PHE A 29 -26.69 5.67 21.10
C PHE A 29 -27.96 5.40 20.30
N LEU A 30 -27.81 5.05 19.03
CA LEU A 30 -28.82 4.30 18.27
C LEU A 30 -28.36 2.83 18.26
N PRO A 31 -29.25 1.88 18.57
CA PRO A 31 -28.89 0.47 18.55
C PRO A 31 -28.50 0.09 17.12
N LEU A 32 -27.32 -0.50 16.97
CA LEU A 32 -26.91 -1.23 15.79
C LEU A 32 -27.96 -2.29 15.50
N VAL A 33 -28.87 -1.96 14.59
CA VAL A 33 -29.70 -2.95 13.92
C VAL A 33 -28.74 -3.68 13.00
N TRP A 34 -28.31 -4.86 13.46
CA TRP A 34 -27.56 -5.84 12.69
C TRP A 34 -28.44 -6.23 11.50
N SER A 35 -28.32 -5.47 10.42
CA SER A 35 -28.91 -5.85 9.15
C SER A 35 -27.98 -6.91 8.61
N CYS A 36 -28.35 -8.18 8.77
CA CYS A 36 -27.82 -9.23 7.92
C CYS A 36 -28.12 -8.84 6.47
N VAL A 37 -27.17 -8.19 5.81
CA VAL A 37 -27.06 -8.31 4.36
C VAL A 37 -26.73 -9.78 4.16
N GLN A 38 -27.72 -10.56 3.72
CA GLN A 38 -27.46 -11.93 3.28
C GLN A 38 -26.57 -11.80 2.04
N PRO A 39 -25.33 -12.35 2.05
CA PRO A 39 -24.56 -12.42 0.83
C PRO A 39 -25.35 -13.27 -0.18
N ALA A 40 -25.54 -12.73 -1.38
CA ALA A 40 -26.09 -13.51 -2.47
C ALA A 40 -25.12 -14.66 -2.75
N HIS A 41 -25.52 -15.89 -2.42
CA HIS A 41 -24.74 -17.09 -2.70
C HIS A 41 -24.58 -17.23 -4.21
N HIS A 42 -23.42 -16.81 -4.73
CA HIS A 42 -22.94 -17.23 -6.03
C HIS A 42 -22.15 -18.53 -5.85
N GLU A 43 -22.44 -19.53 -6.68
CA GLU A 43 -21.73 -20.80 -6.68
C GLU A 43 -20.28 -20.56 -7.10
N THR A 44 -19.35 -20.64 -6.15
CA THR A 44 -17.91 -20.56 -6.41
C THR A 44 -17.40 -21.85 -7.07
N SER A 45 -16.36 -21.73 -7.91
CA SER A 45 -15.78 -22.84 -8.67
C SER A 45 -15.30 -24.00 -7.80
N ALA A 46 -15.23 -25.20 -8.38
CA ALA A 46 -14.83 -26.44 -7.72
C ALA A 46 -13.41 -26.33 -7.13
N GLY A 47 -13.32 -26.21 -5.79
CA GLY A 47 -12.05 -26.12 -5.05
C GLY A 47 -11.92 -24.88 -4.15
N THR A 48 -12.76 -23.87 -4.35
CA THR A 48 -12.78 -22.64 -3.52
C THR A 48 -13.16 -22.96 -2.06
N GLY A 49 -12.44 -22.35 -1.11
CA GLY A 49 -12.76 -22.44 0.33
C GLY A 49 -12.49 -23.80 1.00
N THR A 50 -11.83 -24.72 0.31
CA THR A 50 -11.55 -26.09 0.80
C THR A 50 -10.46 -26.17 1.86
N LEU A 51 -9.67 -25.11 2.05
CA LEU A 51 -8.59 -25.06 3.05
C LEU A 51 -9.12 -25.27 4.47
N GLN A 52 -8.40 -26.11 5.22
CA GLN A 52 -8.69 -26.43 6.63
C GLN A 52 -7.43 -26.27 7.47
N LEU A 53 -7.61 -25.77 8.70
CA LEU A 53 -6.55 -25.72 9.71
C LEU A 53 -6.85 -26.73 10.81
N SER A 54 -5.86 -27.56 11.14
CA SER A 54 -5.91 -28.44 12.31
C SER A 54 -4.86 -28.00 13.33
N SER A 55 -5.29 -27.82 14.57
CA SER A 55 -4.44 -27.39 15.68
C SER A 55 -4.98 -27.92 17.00
N SER A 56 -4.10 -28.17 17.96
CA SER A 56 -4.49 -28.46 19.35
C SER A 56 -4.98 -27.21 20.10
N TYR A 57 -4.83 -26.03 19.52
CA TYR A 57 -5.30 -24.76 20.08
C TYR A 57 -6.58 -24.33 19.37
N GLU A 58 -7.74 -24.67 19.96
CA GLU A 58 -9.08 -24.44 19.39
C GLU A 58 -9.33 -22.98 18.97
N PRO A 59 -8.96 -21.94 19.76
CA PRO A 59 -9.21 -20.55 19.36
C PRO A 59 -8.54 -20.15 18.03
N LEU A 60 -7.41 -20.79 17.67
CA LEU A 60 -6.77 -20.56 16.38
C LEU A 60 -7.56 -21.18 15.24
N VAL A 61 -8.14 -22.37 15.45
CA VAL A 61 -9.00 -23.03 14.45
C VAL A 61 -10.27 -22.21 14.23
N ASP A 62 -10.90 -21.74 15.31
CA ASP A 62 -12.10 -20.91 15.24
C ASP A 62 -11.82 -19.58 14.53
N GLY A 63 -10.71 -18.91 14.88
CA GLY A 63 -10.28 -17.68 14.22
C GLY A 63 -9.97 -17.87 12.74
N PHE A 64 -9.33 -18.99 12.37
CA PHE A 64 -9.09 -19.35 10.98
C PHE A 64 -10.39 -19.56 10.21
N ASN A 65 -11.34 -20.33 10.76
CA ASN A 65 -12.62 -20.59 10.11
C ASN A 65 -13.42 -19.29 9.92
N TRP A 66 -13.49 -18.45 10.96
CA TRP A 66 -14.13 -17.13 10.86
C TRP A 66 -13.48 -16.26 9.77
N ALA A 67 -12.15 -16.18 9.73
CA ALA A 67 -11.44 -15.37 8.74
C ALA A 67 -11.65 -15.89 7.31
N LYS A 68 -11.68 -17.21 7.13
CA LYS A 68 -12.00 -17.85 5.85
C LYS A 68 -13.42 -17.49 5.40
N ASP A 69 -14.41 -17.68 6.26
CA ASP A 69 -15.81 -17.39 5.94
C ASP A 69 -16.01 -15.91 5.62
N GLN A 70 -15.34 -15.02 6.38
CA GLN A 70 -15.35 -13.59 6.13
C GLN A 70 -14.74 -13.25 4.76
N ALA A 71 -13.59 -13.82 4.39
CA ALA A 71 -12.96 -13.55 3.10
C ALA A 71 -13.82 -14.02 1.92
N LEU A 72 -14.41 -15.23 2.02
CA LEU A 72 -15.25 -15.81 0.98
C LEU A 72 -16.57 -15.05 0.77
N ALA A 73 -17.06 -14.33 1.79
CA ALA A 73 -18.27 -13.52 1.68
C ALA A 73 -18.14 -12.32 0.73
N TYR A 74 -16.91 -11.92 0.37
CA TYR A 74 -16.62 -10.81 -0.55
C TYR A 74 -16.15 -11.28 -1.92
N VAL A 75 -16.38 -12.55 -2.29
CA VAL A 75 -16.03 -13.10 -3.59
C VAL A 75 -17.20 -12.97 -4.55
N PHE A 76 -16.94 -12.47 -5.76
CA PHE A 76 -17.95 -12.14 -6.74
C PHE A 76 -17.57 -12.63 -8.15
N GLU A 77 -18.57 -13.13 -8.86
CA GLU A 77 -18.48 -13.58 -10.26
C GLU A 77 -19.65 -13.01 -11.07
N GLY A 78 -19.49 -12.90 -12.39
CA GLY A 78 -20.55 -12.45 -13.31
C GLY A 78 -20.68 -10.94 -13.49
N ASP A 79 -19.89 -10.15 -12.77
CA ASP A 79 -19.79 -8.71 -12.96
C ASP A 79 -18.98 -8.32 -14.20
N PRO A 80 -19.18 -7.11 -14.77
CA PRO A 80 -18.41 -6.64 -15.93
C PRO A 80 -16.90 -6.69 -15.76
N VAL A 81 -16.38 -6.49 -14.54
CA VAL A 81 -14.94 -6.53 -14.24
C VAL A 81 -14.35 -7.95 -14.29
N GLY A 82 -15.16 -9.00 -14.42
CA GLY A 82 -14.74 -10.40 -14.37
C GLY A 82 -14.81 -10.98 -12.96
N ALA A 83 -14.06 -12.06 -12.70
CA ALA A 83 -13.97 -12.66 -11.37
C ALA A 83 -13.15 -11.76 -10.42
N TRP A 84 -13.69 -11.41 -9.26
CA TRP A 84 -13.04 -10.47 -8.34
C TRP A 84 -13.48 -10.72 -6.89
N TYR A 85 -12.73 -10.14 -5.95
CA TYR A 85 -13.18 -10.02 -4.58
C TYR A 85 -13.06 -8.58 -4.13
N GLU A 86 -13.99 -8.13 -3.27
CA GLU A 86 -13.92 -6.76 -2.75
C GLU A 86 -12.69 -6.62 -1.84
N ALA A 87 -11.81 -5.72 -2.23
CA ALA A 87 -10.53 -5.44 -1.57
C ALA A 87 -10.35 -3.93 -1.50
N ALA A 88 -11.34 -3.27 -0.91
CA ALA A 88 -11.36 -1.84 -0.63
C ALA A 88 -12.11 -1.62 0.68
N LEU A 89 -12.38 -0.37 1.06
CA LEU A 89 -13.26 -0.10 2.21
C LEU A 89 -14.62 -0.80 2.00
N PRO A 90 -15.17 -1.49 3.01
CA PRO A 90 -16.38 -2.30 2.84
C PRO A 90 -17.56 -1.52 2.27
N GLY A 91 -18.24 -2.11 1.27
CA GLY A 91 -19.40 -1.53 0.61
C GLY A 91 -19.06 -0.57 -0.54
N ARG A 92 -17.79 -0.47 -0.92
CA ARG A 92 -17.38 0.29 -2.12
C ARG A 92 -17.65 -0.47 -3.41
N GLU A 93 -17.82 -1.80 -3.33
CA GLU A 93 -17.98 -2.68 -4.50
C GLU A 93 -16.80 -2.52 -5.50
N ALA A 94 -15.59 -2.43 -4.94
CA ALA A 94 -14.35 -2.15 -5.67
C ALA A 94 -13.16 -2.90 -5.06
N PHE A 95 -12.03 -2.85 -5.75
CA PHE A 95 -10.77 -3.40 -5.28
C PHE A 95 -9.59 -2.46 -5.54
N CYS A 96 -8.74 -2.29 -4.53
CA CYS A 96 -7.57 -1.41 -4.58
C CYS A 96 -6.26 -2.17 -4.74
N MET A 97 -5.28 -1.55 -5.39
CA MET A 97 -3.98 -2.17 -5.68
C MET A 97 -3.26 -2.68 -4.43
N ARG A 98 -3.26 -1.88 -3.36
CA ARG A 98 -2.61 -2.23 -2.09
C ARG A 98 -3.26 -3.46 -1.46
N ASP A 99 -4.57 -3.44 -1.29
CA ASP A 99 -5.26 -4.47 -0.53
C ASP A 99 -5.24 -5.80 -1.30
N VAL A 100 -5.41 -5.77 -2.63
CA VAL A 100 -5.26 -6.97 -3.48
C VAL A 100 -3.85 -7.53 -3.37
N SER A 101 -2.81 -6.69 -3.45
CA SER A 101 -1.40 -7.13 -3.30
C SER A 101 -1.15 -7.81 -1.95
N HIS A 102 -1.70 -7.26 -0.88
CA HIS A 102 -1.53 -7.79 0.47
C HIS A 102 -2.39 -9.03 0.76
N GLN A 103 -3.54 -9.17 0.10
CA GLN A 103 -4.46 -10.31 0.28
C GLN A 103 -4.18 -11.47 -0.67
N ALA A 104 -3.44 -11.24 -1.77
CA ALA A 104 -3.26 -12.19 -2.87
C ALA A 104 -2.92 -13.62 -2.42
N LEU A 105 -1.92 -13.82 -1.55
CA LEU A 105 -1.56 -15.17 -1.12
C LEU A 105 -2.61 -15.84 -0.24
N GLY A 106 -3.33 -15.07 0.57
CA GLY A 106 -4.49 -15.57 1.31
C GLY A 106 -5.60 -16.01 0.34
N ALA A 107 -5.87 -15.20 -0.68
CA ALA A 107 -6.83 -15.52 -1.73
C ALA A 107 -6.42 -16.79 -2.51
N LEU A 108 -5.14 -16.94 -2.88
CA LEU A 108 -4.63 -18.17 -3.49
C LEU A 108 -4.86 -19.40 -2.61
N ALA A 109 -4.57 -19.29 -1.31
CA ALA A 109 -4.76 -20.39 -0.36
C ALA A 109 -6.25 -20.81 -0.26
N LEU A 110 -7.18 -19.90 -0.58
CA LEU A 110 -8.61 -20.15 -0.64
C LEU A 110 -9.11 -20.59 -2.02
N GLY A 111 -8.23 -20.79 -3.01
CA GLY A 111 -8.59 -21.22 -4.36
C GLY A 111 -8.99 -20.09 -5.31
N LEU A 112 -8.73 -18.82 -4.95
CA LEU A 112 -9.14 -17.64 -5.71
C LEU A 112 -8.06 -17.17 -6.71
N ALA A 113 -7.37 -18.12 -7.36
CA ALA A 113 -6.30 -17.82 -8.30
C ALA A 113 -6.78 -17.05 -9.52
N GLU A 114 -7.91 -17.46 -10.13
CA GLU A 114 -8.49 -16.78 -11.29
C GLU A 114 -8.95 -15.35 -10.94
N HIS A 115 -9.53 -15.16 -9.76
CA HIS A 115 -9.98 -13.87 -9.26
C HIS A 115 -8.79 -12.92 -9.09
N THR A 116 -7.75 -13.39 -8.39
CA THR A 116 -6.53 -12.61 -8.16
C THR A 116 -5.85 -12.26 -9.48
N LYS A 117 -5.75 -13.21 -10.41
CA LYS A 117 -5.15 -12.97 -11.74
C LYS A 117 -5.91 -11.93 -12.54
N ASN A 118 -7.24 -12.02 -12.57
CA ASN A 118 -8.08 -11.02 -13.22
C ASN A 118 -7.80 -9.62 -12.64
N MET A 119 -7.82 -9.46 -11.32
CA MET A 119 -7.60 -8.18 -10.66
C MET A 119 -6.18 -7.62 -10.92
N MET A 120 -5.14 -8.46 -10.85
CA MET A 120 -3.76 -8.06 -11.20
C MET A 120 -3.66 -7.60 -12.67
N HIS A 121 -4.30 -8.33 -13.57
CA HIS A 121 -4.34 -7.97 -14.98
C HIS A 121 -5.10 -6.65 -15.21
N LYS A 122 -6.20 -6.39 -14.50
CA LYS A 122 -6.92 -5.11 -14.57
C LYS A 122 -6.05 -3.93 -14.17
N PHE A 123 -5.21 -4.07 -13.14
CA PHE A 123 -4.24 -3.03 -12.80
C PHE A 123 -3.18 -2.87 -13.89
N ALA A 124 -2.64 -3.97 -14.42
CA ALA A 124 -1.64 -3.92 -15.48
C ALA A 124 -2.18 -3.24 -16.76
N GLN A 125 -3.43 -3.53 -17.14
CA GLN A 125 -4.10 -2.96 -18.32
C GLN A 125 -4.27 -1.44 -18.25
N ASN A 126 -4.35 -0.87 -17.06
CA ASN A 126 -4.74 0.52 -16.85
C ASN A 126 -3.57 1.44 -16.48
N ILE A 127 -2.32 1.02 -16.61
CA ILE A 127 -1.18 1.94 -16.53
C ILE A 127 -1.18 2.92 -17.72
N ALA A 128 -0.94 4.21 -17.49
CA ALA A 128 -0.98 5.19 -18.57
C ALA A 128 -0.05 6.40 -18.36
N ALA A 129 0.56 6.88 -19.45
CA ALA A 129 1.41 8.08 -19.46
C ALA A 129 0.66 9.35 -19.01
N SER A 130 -0.64 9.47 -19.31
CA SER A 130 -1.47 10.60 -18.90
C SER A 130 -1.60 10.74 -17.38
N ARG A 131 -1.37 9.65 -16.64
CA ARG A 131 -1.37 9.59 -15.18
C ARG A 131 0.04 9.50 -14.59
N ASP A 132 1.04 9.97 -15.32
CA ASP A 132 2.46 9.81 -14.95
C ASP A 132 2.79 8.35 -14.63
N TRP A 133 2.22 7.43 -15.43
CA TRP A 133 2.37 5.97 -15.32
C TRP A 133 1.83 5.35 -14.02
N CYS A 134 0.92 6.05 -13.33
CA CYS A 134 0.02 5.41 -12.38
C CYS A 134 -1.03 4.56 -13.12
N SER A 135 -1.44 3.46 -12.49
CA SER A 135 -2.65 2.73 -12.85
C SER A 135 -3.87 3.35 -12.14
N PHE A 136 -5.00 2.67 -12.13
CA PHE A 136 -6.11 3.01 -11.26
C PHE A 136 -5.86 2.47 -9.85
N TRP A 137 -5.94 3.35 -8.85
CA TRP A 137 -5.82 2.97 -7.44
C TRP A 137 -6.87 1.94 -7.05
N GLU A 138 -8.12 2.18 -7.44
CA GLU A 138 -9.27 1.32 -7.23
C GLU A 138 -10.05 1.11 -8.53
N ILE A 139 -10.54 -0.11 -8.75
CA ILE A 139 -11.41 -0.47 -9.88
C ILE A 139 -12.72 -1.04 -9.33
N ASP A 140 -13.85 -0.55 -9.85
CA ASP A 140 -15.20 -0.97 -9.43
C ASP A 140 -15.66 -2.25 -10.16
N ARG A 141 -16.74 -2.85 -9.64
CA ARG A 141 -17.39 -4.03 -10.25
C ARG A 141 -17.78 -3.85 -11.73
N HIS A 142 -17.88 -2.61 -12.21
CA HIS A 142 -18.27 -2.28 -13.58
C HIS A 142 -17.07 -2.08 -14.52
N ASP A 143 -15.85 -2.44 -14.09
CA ASP A 143 -14.62 -2.31 -14.86
C ASP A 143 -14.21 -0.86 -15.14
N ARG A 144 -14.42 0.03 -14.17
CA ARG A 144 -14.10 1.46 -14.25
C ARG A 144 -13.25 1.87 -13.04
N PRO A 145 -12.46 2.95 -13.14
CA PRO A 145 -11.84 3.51 -11.95
C PRO A 145 -12.90 3.92 -10.93
N ALA A 146 -12.67 3.61 -9.66
CA ALA A 146 -13.63 3.94 -8.62
C ALA A 146 -13.76 5.47 -8.48
N PRO A 147 -14.99 6.03 -8.55
CA PRO A 147 -15.20 7.48 -8.62
C PRO A 147 -14.84 8.24 -7.34
N VAL A 148 -14.67 7.53 -6.22
CA VAL A 148 -14.20 8.11 -4.95
C VAL A 148 -12.73 8.54 -5.03
N ASP A 149 -11.95 7.84 -5.86
CA ASP A 149 -10.50 8.04 -5.98
C ASP A 149 -10.11 8.56 -7.38
N TYR A 150 -11.06 8.75 -8.29
CA TYR A 150 -10.74 9.13 -9.66
C TYR A 150 -11.79 10.08 -10.26
N ARG A 151 -11.34 11.26 -10.69
CA ARG A 151 -12.15 12.22 -11.46
C ARG A 151 -11.66 12.35 -12.90
N SER A 152 -10.34 12.44 -13.10
CA SER A 152 -9.69 12.42 -14.42
C SER A 152 -8.22 12.03 -14.30
N ASP A 153 -7.49 11.94 -15.41
CA ASP A 153 -6.04 11.68 -15.42
C ASP A 153 -5.21 12.79 -14.76
N GLU A 154 -5.82 13.95 -14.52
CA GLU A 154 -5.21 15.09 -13.82
C GLU A 154 -5.64 15.21 -12.35
N ASP A 155 -6.65 14.45 -11.90
CA ASP A 155 -7.19 14.49 -10.53
C ASP A 155 -7.65 13.07 -10.10
N PHE A 156 -6.75 12.37 -9.41
CA PHE A 156 -6.92 10.99 -8.95
C PHE A 156 -6.07 10.67 -7.72
N TRP A 157 -6.60 9.93 -6.76
CA TRP A 157 -5.84 9.43 -5.63
C TRP A 157 -4.89 8.31 -6.06
N TYR A 158 -3.72 8.27 -5.43
CA TYR A 158 -2.77 7.18 -5.60
C TYR A 158 -1.83 7.06 -4.40
N ASN A 159 -1.29 5.87 -4.16
CA ASN A 159 -0.13 5.73 -3.30
C ASN A 159 1.01 5.21 -4.17
N LEU A 160 2.10 5.97 -4.27
CA LEU A 160 3.17 5.65 -5.20
C LEU A 160 3.80 4.24 -5.03
N PRO A 161 3.81 3.60 -3.85
CA PRO A 161 4.28 2.23 -3.71
C PRO A 161 3.48 1.17 -4.49
N ALA A 162 2.25 1.48 -4.92
CA ALA A 162 1.27 0.50 -5.41
C ALA A 162 1.75 -0.31 -6.62
N ASN A 163 2.39 0.32 -7.61
CA ASN A 163 2.88 -0.39 -8.79
C ASN A 163 3.89 -1.47 -8.40
N PHE A 164 4.81 -1.12 -7.50
CA PHE A 164 5.87 -2.01 -7.04
C PHE A 164 5.32 -3.21 -6.27
N ASP A 165 4.30 -2.99 -5.45
CA ASP A 165 3.65 -4.04 -4.69
C ASP A 165 2.89 -5.03 -5.58
N VAL A 166 2.23 -4.54 -6.64
CA VAL A 166 1.62 -5.40 -7.67
C VAL A 166 2.67 -6.26 -8.38
N ILE A 167 3.82 -5.70 -8.79
CA ILE A 167 4.92 -6.47 -9.41
C ILE A 167 5.40 -7.58 -8.47
N ARG A 168 5.68 -7.21 -7.21
CA ARG A 168 6.13 -8.17 -6.20
C ARG A 168 5.10 -9.26 -5.96
N SER A 169 3.82 -8.90 -5.91
CA SER A 169 2.72 -9.83 -5.66
C SER A 169 2.55 -10.80 -6.82
N CYS A 170 2.61 -10.31 -8.06
CA CYS A 170 2.61 -11.16 -9.25
C CYS A 170 3.75 -12.19 -9.24
N HIS A 171 4.98 -11.77 -8.88
CA HIS A 171 6.10 -12.70 -8.72
C HIS A 171 5.84 -13.78 -7.65
N ARG A 172 5.31 -13.39 -6.48
CA ARG A 172 4.98 -14.36 -5.41
C ARG A 172 3.84 -15.30 -5.80
N ILE A 173 2.87 -14.82 -6.57
CA ILE A 173 1.80 -15.67 -7.12
C ILE A 173 2.39 -16.67 -8.11
N PHE A 174 3.29 -16.23 -8.99
CA PHE A 174 4.01 -17.12 -9.89
C PHE A 174 4.80 -18.19 -9.12
N GLU A 175 5.59 -17.81 -8.10
CA GLU A 175 6.35 -18.76 -7.28
C GLU A 175 5.46 -19.83 -6.63
N TRP A 176 4.23 -19.47 -6.25
CA TRP A 176 3.26 -20.40 -5.64
C TRP A 176 2.58 -21.29 -6.68
N THR A 177 2.17 -20.73 -7.81
CA THR A 177 1.23 -21.38 -8.75
C THR A 177 1.92 -22.00 -9.97
N GLY A 178 3.09 -21.49 -10.35
CA GLY A 178 3.73 -21.80 -11.63
C GLY A 178 3.01 -21.24 -12.85
N ASP A 179 2.04 -20.32 -12.68
CA ASP A 179 1.28 -19.74 -13.78
C ASP A 179 2.15 -18.80 -14.63
N GLU A 180 2.59 -19.29 -15.78
CA GLU A 180 3.54 -18.60 -16.66
C GLU A 180 3.00 -17.29 -17.26
N ASP A 181 1.69 -17.01 -17.19
CA ASP A 181 1.17 -15.73 -17.69
C ASP A 181 1.73 -14.55 -16.89
N TYR A 182 2.04 -14.72 -15.61
CA TYR A 182 2.73 -13.69 -14.82
C TYR A 182 4.14 -13.37 -15.33
N LEU A 183 4.74 -14.23 -16.17
CA LEU A 183 6.02 -14.00 -16.83
C LEU A 183 5.86 -13.52 -18.27
N ASN A 184 4.85 -14.04 -18.98
CA ASN A 184 4.78 -14.04 -20.44
C ASN A 184 3.65 -13.19 -21.01
N ASP A 185 2.59 -12.91 -20.24
CA ASP A 185 1.48 -12.08 -20.69
C ASP A 185 1.99 -10.67 -21.07
N PRO A 186 1.71 -10.18 -22.29
CA PRO A 186 2.29 -8.93 -22.76
C PRO A 186 1.82 -7.71 -21.95
N VAL A 187 0.58 -7.71 -21.45
CA VAL A 187 0.04 -6.60 -20.66
C VAL A 187 0.75 -6.54 -19.31
N ILE A 188 0.86 -7.68 -18.63
CA ILE A 188 1.55 -7.78 -17.35
C ILE A 188 3.03 -7.42 -17.50
N ARG A 189 3.68 -7.87 -18.58
CA ARG A 189 5.09 -7.54 -18.86
C ARG A 189 5.31 -6.05 -19.11
N ASP A 190 4.45 -5.42 -19.89
CA ASP A 190 4.55 -3.99 -20.16
C ASP A 190 4.35 -3.18 -18.89
N PHE A 191 3.41 -3.59 -18.03
CA PHE A 191 3.22 -2.99 -16.71
C PHE A 191 4.49 -3.05 -15.86
N TYR A 192 5.17 -4.19 -15.78
CA TYR A 192 6.43 -4.31 -15.02
C TYR A 192 7.50 -3.36 -15.53
N ARG A 193 7.71 -3.35 -16.86
CA ARG A 193 8.71 -2.52 -17.50
C ARG A 193 8.43 -1.05 -17.26
N GLN A 194 7.21 -0.59 -17.54
CA GLN A 194 6.81 0.81 -17.38
C GLN A 194 6.90 1.26 -15.91
N SER A 195 6.46 0.41 -14.99
CA SER A 195 6.52 0.69 -13.55
C SER A 195 7.94 0.85 -13.01
N LEU A 196 8.92 0.14 -13.57
CA LEU A 196 10.32 0.20 -13.13
C LEU A 196 11.21 1.11 -14.02
N SER A 197 10.61 1.82 -14.98
CA SER A 197 11.32 2.77 -15.84
C SER A 197 10.57 4.10 -15.94
N ASP A 198 9.56 4.16 -16.80
CA ASP A 198 8.80 5.36 -17.13
C ASP A 198 8.12 5.98 -15.88
N TYR A 199 7.57 5.13 -15.00
CA TYR A 199 6.97 5.53 -13.74
C TYR A 199 8.00 6.09 -12.74
N VAL A 200 9.10 5.38 -12.49
CA VAL A 200 10.18 5.91 -11.64
C VAL A 200 10.65 7.26 -12.16
N SER A 201 10.90 7.36 -13.47
CA SER A 201 11.41 8.59 -14.10
C SER A 201 10.44 9.77 -14.04
N ALA A 202 9.13 9.52 -14.01
CA ALA A 202 8.13 10.58 -13.94
C ALA A 202 8.01 11.20 -12.53
N TRP A 203 8.41 10.45 -11.51
CA TRP A 203 8.27 10.84 -10.10
C TRP A 203 9.62 11.08 -9.39
N ASP A 204 10.74 10.71 -10.01
CA ASP A 204 12.10 11.00 -9.55
C ASP A 204 12.48 12.44 -9.92
N LEU A 205 12.29 13.37 -8.99
CA LEU A 205 12.39 14.81 -9.23
C LEU A 205 13.83 15.31 -9.24
N ASP A 206 14.73 14.62 -8.53
CA ASP A 206 16.14 15.01 -8.41
C ASP A 206 17.12 14.11 -9.18
N GLY A 207 16.62 13.03 -9.78
CA GLY A 207 17.36 12.13 -10.66
C GLY A 207 18.18 11.08 -9.90
N ASP A 208 17.90 10.84 -8.62
CA ASP A 208 18.61 9.87 -7.79
C ASP A 208 18.02 8.44 -7.86
N GLY A 209 16.92 8.26 -8.59
CA GLY A 209 16.21 7.00 -8.80
C GLY A 209 15.23 6.64 -7.68
N ILE A 210 15.02 7.49 -6.69
CA ILE A 210 13.96 7.39 -5.69
C ILE A 210 12.84 8.34 -6.12
N MET A 211 11.60 7.95 -5.85
CA MET A 211 10.45 8.75 -6.23
C MET A 211 10.06 9.74 -5.13
N GLU A 212 9.71 10.96 -5.54
CA GLU A 212 9.19 12.02 -4.68
C GLU A 212 7.79 12.45 -5.11
N SER A 213 7.05 13.03 -4.16
CA SER A 213 5.81 13.76 -4.46
C SER A 213 5.99 15.25 -4.19
N PRO A 214 5.78 16.14 -5.18
CA PRO A 214 5.96 17.56 -4.97
C PRO A 214 4.86 18.16 -4.06
N ALA A 215 5.15 19.29 -3.42
CA ALA A 215 4.22 19.95 -2.50
C ALA A 215 2.91 20.44 -3.16
N ASP A 216 2.89 20.58 -4.48
CA ASP A 216 1.74 21.02 -5.28
C ASP A 216 1.10 19.89 -6.10
N ASN A 217 1.42 18.62 -5.81
CA ASN A 217 0.91 17.42 -6.50
C ASN A 217 -0.63 17.22 -6.43
N GLY A 218 -1.38 18.17 -5.88
CA GLY A 218 -2.84 18.11 -5.76
C GLY A 218 -3.34 16.77 -5.21
N TYR A 219 -4.43 16.28 -5.78
CA TYR A 219 -4.95 14.94 -5.59
C TYR A 219 -4.38 14.04 -6.69
N ARG A 220 -3.05 13.84 -6.74
CA ARG A 220 -2.35 12.92 -7.67
C ARG A 220 -1.48 11.91 -6.91
N GLY A 221 -1.82 11.70 -5.65
CA GLY A 221 -1.22 10.69 -4.78
C GLY A 221 -0.04 11.15 -3.91
N ILE A 222 0.35 10.25 -3.01
CA ILE A 222 1.35 10.44 -1.96
C ILE A 222 2.46 9.38 -2.04
N PRO A 223 3.69 9.69 -1.60
CA PRO A 223 4.86 8.85 -1.80
C PRO A 223 5.03 7.80 -0.68
N THR A 224 3.91 7.28 -0.16
CA THR A 224 3.83 6.37 0.98
C THR A 224 2.42 5.77 1.07
N TYR A 225 2.26 4.65 1.75
CA TYR A 225 0.96 4.10 2.13
C TYR A 225 0.36 4.78 3.38
N TRP A 226 1.03 5.78 3.96
CA TRP A 226 0.47 6.57 5.06
C TRP A 226 -0.48 7.66 4.57
N GLU A 227 -1.78 7.35 4.64
CA GLU A 227 -2.88 8.26 4.26
C GLU A 227 -3.38 9.15 5.43
N GLY A 228 -2.75 9.05 6.60
CA GLY A 228 -3.22 9.74 7.81
C GLY A 228 -2.82 11.21 7.88
N GLU A 229 -3.34 11.91 8.90
CA GLU A 229 -2.96 13.29 9.19
C GLU A 229 -1.47 13.37 9.61
N GLY A 230 -0.74 14.35 9.08
CA GLY A 230 0.68 14.52 9.38
C GLY A 230 1.37 15.52 8.46
N PRO A 231 2.69 15.71 8.63
CA PRO A 231 3.45 16.50 7.66
C PRO A 231 3.40 15.81 6.29
N ARG A 232 3.30 16.62 5.24
CA ARG A 232 3.32 16.10 3.86
C ARG A 232 4.68 15.45 3.59
N ALA A 233 4.66 14.17 3.22
CA ALA A 233 5.86 13.45 2.82
C ALA A 233 6.38 13.97 1.47
N LEU A 234 7.69 14.10 1.35
CA LEU A 234 8.40 14.20 0.08
C LEU A 234 8.67 12.79 -0.47
N THR A 235 9.14 11.88 0.38
CA THR A 235 9.30 10.46 0.06
C THR A 235 9.15 9.59 1.31
N GLY A 236 8.78 8.32 1.12
CA GLY A 236 8.51 7.35 2.19
C GLY A 236 9.50 6.20 2.21
N GLY A 237 9.86 5.74 3.42
CA GLY A 237 10.73 4.57 3.58
C GLY A 237 10.07 3.29 3.06
N ASP A 238 8.74 3.22 3.13
CA ASP A 238 7.93 2.15 2.56
C ASP A 238 7.87 2.17 1.03
N LEU A 239 7.94 3.35 0.41
CA LEU A 239 8.08 3.49 -1.05
C LEU A 239 9.42 2.92 -1.53
N ILE A 240 10.53 3.30 -0.89
CA ILE A 240 11.86 2.75 -1.19
C ILE A 240 11.86 1.23 -0.99
N ALA A 241 11.23 0.75 0.08
CA ALA A 241 11.13 -0.68 0.37
C ALA A 241 10.33 -1.44 -0.70
N ALA A 242 9.19 -0.89 -1.14
CA ALA A 242 8.39 -1.48 -2.21
C ALA A 242 9.17 -1.51 -3.54
N GLN A 243 9.81 -0.39 -3.91
CA GLN A 243 10.63 -0.29 -5.12
C GLN A 243 11.79 -1.30 -5.11
N TYR A 244 12.47 -1.47 -3.98
CA TYR A 244 13.48 -2.52 -3.78
C TYR A 244 12.92 -3.92 -4.08
N ALA A 245 11.78 -4.25 -3.49
CA ALA A 245 11.20 -5.58 -3.63
C ALA A 245 10.71 -5.86 -5.06
N ALA A 246 10.20 -4.84 -5.76
CA ALA A 246 9.82 -4.95 -7.16
C ALA A 246 11.02 -5.11 -8.09
N ASN A 247 12.12 -4.39 -7.85
CA ASN A 247 13.38 -4.56 -8.58
C ASN A 247 13.90 -6.01 -8.46
N LEU A 248 13.88 -6.58 -7.24
CA LEU A 248 14.26 -7.99 -7.04
C LEU A 248 13.31 -8.94 -7.75
N ALA A 249 12.00 -8.78 -7.57
CA ALA A 249 11.00 -9.61 -8.20
C ALA A 249 11.14 -9.61 -9.73
N TYR A 250 11.30 -8.43 -10.34
CA TYR A 250 11.45 -8.31 -11.79
C TYR A 250 12.77 -8.90 -12.28
N ALA A 251 13.86 -8.74 -11.54
CA ALA A 251 15.13 -9.38 -11.88
C ALA A 251 15.06 -10.92 -11.89
N GLU A 252 14.31 -11.51 -10.96
CA GLU A 252 14.10 -12.96 -10.95
C GLU A 252 13.21 -13.40 -12.11
N MET A 253 12.12 -12.68 -12.40
CA MET A 253 11.27 -12.94 -13.57
C MET A 253 12.04 -12.82 -14.90
N LEU A 254 12.93 -11.84 -15.05
CA LEU A 254 13.83 -11.70 -16.19
C LEU A 254 14.82 -12.87 -16.27
N SER A 255 15.36 -13.32 -15.14
CA SER A 255 16.27 -14.46 -15.07
C SER A 255 15.58 -15.75 -15.55
N LEU A 256 14.34 -15.98 -15.13
CA LEU A 256 13.52 -17.12 -15.56
C LEU A 256 13.24 -17.13 -17.07
N ARG A 257 13.21 -15.94 -17.69
CA ARG A 257 13.08 -15.76 -19.14
C ARG A 257 14.41 -15.78 -19.90
N GLY A 258 15.54 -15.94 -19.21
CA GLY A 258 16.87 -15.94 -19.81
C GLY A 258 17.46 -14.55 -20.07
N GLU A 259 16.82 -13.48 -19.61
CA GLU A 259 17.21 -12.08 -19.81
C GLU A 259 18.25 -11.62 -18.77
N SER A 260 19.37 -12.35 -18.71
CA SER A 260 20.34 -12.29 -17.61
C SER A 260 21.04 -10.93 -17.44
N THR A 261 21.26 -10.19 -18.53
CA THR A 261 21.90 -8.86 -18.48
C THR A 261 20.99 -7.84 -17.80
N GLU A 262 19.73 -7.80 -18.22
CA GLU A 262 18.72 -6.89 -17.67
C GLU A 262 18.40 -7.26 -16.21
N ALA A 263 18.24 -8.55 -15.92
CA ALA A 263 18.10 -9.06 -14.55
C ALA A 263 19.24 -8.60 -13.62
N ARG A 264 20.47 -8.49 -14.13
CA ARG A 264 21.61 -8.01 -13.33
C ARG A 264 21.48 -6.53 -13.00
N ALA A 265 20.99 -5.71 -13.91
CA ALA A 265 20.80 -4.28 -13.68
C ALA A 265 19.77 -4.03 -12.56
N PHE A 266 18.61 -4.69 -12.64
CA PHE A 266 17.58 -4.58 -11.60
C PHE A 266 18.03 -5.14 -10.23
N ARG A 267 18.84 -6.20 -10.20
CA ARG A 267 19.49 -6.66 -8.95
C ARG A 267 20.44 -5.61 -8.36
N GLN A 268 21.22 -4.94 -9.20
CA GLN A 268 22.14 -3.89 -8.74
C GLN A 268 21.38 -2.69 -8.17
N GLU A 269 20.26 -2.33 -8.80
CA GLU A 269 19.41 -1.25 -8.33
C GLU A 269 18.72 -1.58 -7.00
N ALA A 270 18.17 -2.79 -6.85
CA ALA A 270 17.68 -3.26 -5.55
C ALA A 270 18.76 -3.18 -4.46
N GLU A 271 19.97 -3.66 -4.74
CA GLU A 271 21.08 -3.57 -3.78
C GLU A 271 21.47 -2.13 -3.46
N ARG A 272 21.33 -1.19 -4.40
CA ARG A 272 21.54 0.25 -4.16
C ARG A 272 20.49 0.79 -3.20
N LEU A 273 19.20 0.55 -3.47
CA LEU A 273 18.10 0.97 -2.61
C LEU A 273 18.22 0.38 -1.20
N ARG A 274 18.62 -0.90 -1.08
CA ARG A 274 18.87 -1.54 0.21
C ARG A 274 19.95 -0.82 1.01
N ARG A 275 21.07 -0.49 0.38
CA ARG A 275 22.16 0.27 1.05
C ARG A 275 21.68 1.64 1.49
N ILE A 276 21.03 2.40 0.60
CA ILE A 276 20.48 3.74 0.94
C ILE A 276 19.58 3.64 2.17
N TYR A 277 18.62 2.72 2.17
CA TYR A 277 17.69 2.55 3.28
C TYR A 277 18.43 2.20 4.58
N ASN A 278 19.30 1.18 4.55
CA ASN A 278 19.97 0.72 5.77
C ASN A 278 21.01 1.71 6.31
N ASP A 279 21.66 2.50 5.45
CA ASP A 279 22.72 3.43 5.85
C ASP A 279 22.19 4.81 6.25
N THR A 280 21.12 5.30 5.60
CA THR A 280 20.67 6.70 5.76
C THR A 280 19.35 6.83 6.53
N TRP A 281 18.47 5.84 6.50
CA TRP A 281 17.16 5.93 7.16
C TRP A 281 17.19 5.46 8.61
N TRP A 282 18.30 4.92 9.11
CA TRP A 282 18.42 4.53 10.52
C TRP A 282 18.72 5.73 11.41
N SER A 283 17.93 5.91 12.47
CA SER A 283 18.20 6.87 13.54
C SER A 283 18.79 6.16 14.77
N PRO A 284 20.08 6.37 15.09
CA PRO A 284 20.67 5.85 16.33
C PRO A 284 19.99 6.41 17.58
N ASP A 285 19.63 7.70 17.55
CA ASP A 285 19.03 8.41 18.68
C ASP A 285 17.62 7.92 18.99
N LEU A 286 16.81 7.69 17.95
CA LEU A 286 15.46 7.14 18.12
C LEU A 286 15.45 5.61 18.24
N GLY A 287 16.58 4.94 17.95
CA GLY A 287 16.68 3.49 17.96
C GLY A 287 15.73 2.80 16.96
N ARG A 288 15.42 3.45 15.84
CA ARG A 288 14.53 2.96 14.79
C ARG A 288 14.82 3.59 13.44
N PHE A 289 14.22 3.06 12.38
CA PHE A 289 14.24 3.72 11.08
C PHE A 289 13.28 4.91 11.07
N TYR A 290 13.67 5.97 10.36
CA TYR A 290 12.75 7.03 9.94
C TYR A 290 11.70 6.45 8.99
N THR A 291 10.53 7.06 8.96
CA THR A 291 9.41 6.60 8.12
C THR A 291 9.21 7.48 6.91
N LEU A 292 9.46 8.78 7.03
CA LEU A 292 9.24 9.76 5.98
C LEU A 292 10.42 10.74 5.93
N ILE A 293 10.71 11.23 4.74
CA ILE A 293 11.32 12.53 4.52
C ILE A 293 10.18 13.48 4.16
N ILE A 294 10.12 14.65 4.79
CA ILE A 294 9.06 15.65 4.56
C ILE A 294 9.51 16.71 3.54
N GLN A 295 8.58 17.57 3.12
CA GLN A 295 8.79 18.53 2.01
C GLN A 295 9.99 19.49 2.15
N ASP A 296 10.54 19.70 3.35
CA ASP A 296 11.75 20.50 3.54
C ASP A 296 13.06 19.68 3.43
N GLY A 297 12.96 18.39 3.10
CA GLY A 297 14.08 17.47 2.96
C GLY A 297 14.57 16.86 4.28
N THR A 298 13.92 17.15 5.41
CA THR A 298 14.29 16.57 6.70
C THR A 298 13.55 15.27 7.00
N PHE A 299 14.17 14.40 7.80
CA PHE A 299 13.51 13.19 8.30
C PHE A 299 12.45 13.52 9.35
N ASP A 300 11.25 12.97 9.18
CA ASP A 300 10.20 13.04 10.19
C ASP A 300 10.54 12.15 11.40
N THR A 301 10.36 12.70 12.59
CA THR A 301 10.67 12.02 13.86
C THR A 301 9.44 11.42 14.53
N THR A 302 8.26 11.56 13.92
CA THR A 302 7.01 10.99 14.45
C THR A 302 7.07 9.46 14.41
N HIS A 303 6.45 8.81 15.40
CA HIS A 303 6.34 7.35 15.39
C HIS A 303 5.05 6.92 14.70
N ILE A 304 5.20 6.30 13.53
CA ILE A 304 4.09 5.78 12.73
C ILE A 304 4.27 4.26 12.63
N PRO A 305 3.60 3.45 13.48
CA PRO A 305 3.84 2.00 13.57
C PRO A 305 3.65 1.26 12.23
N LEU A 306 2.62 1.61 11.46
CA LEU A 306 2.33 0.98 10.16
C LEU A 306 3.55 1.05 9.21
N LEU A 307 4.18 2.22 9.13
CA LEU A 307 5.32 2.45 8.25
C LEU A 307 6.63 1.79 8.72
N GLN A 308 6.66 1.29 9.97
CA GLN A 308 7.79 0.50 10.48
C GLN A 308 7.70 -0.97 10.07
N ILE A 309 6.49 -1.47 9.80
CA ILE A 309 6.24 -2.88 9.41
C ILE A 309 6.52 -3.09 7.93
N LEU A 310 6.15 -2.14 7.06
CA LEU A 310 6.26 -2.30 5.61
C LEU A 310 7.69 -2.58 5.11
N PRO A 311 8.75 -1.92 5.61
CA PRO A 311 10.13 -2.26 5.25
C PRO A 311 10.52 -3.69 5.60
N LEU A 312 9.99 -4.24 6.71
CA LEU A 312 10.17 -5.66 7.06
C LEU A 312 9.40 -6.57 6.10
N TYR A 313 8.15 -6.21 5.78
CA TYR A 313 7.31 -6.95 4.84
C TYR A 313 7.93 -7.04 3.44
N PHE A 314 8.49 -5.94 2.94
CA PHE A 314 9.18 -5.87 1.65
C PHE A 314 10.61 -6.45 1.69
N GLY A 315 11.15 -6.70 2.89
CA GLY A 315 12.43 -7.40 3.07
C GLY A 315 13.66 -6.55 2.81
N ILE A 316 13.56 -5.21 2.89
CA ILE A 316 14.70 -4.31 2.68
C ILE A 316 15.60 -4.20 3.92
N VAL A 317 15.07 -4.45 5.12
CA VAL A 317 15.85 -4.32 6.37
C VAL A 317 16.83 -5.47 6.51
N GLU A 318 18.11 -5.16 6.63
CA GLU A 318 19.17 -6.16 6.77
C GLU A 318 19.08 -6.91 8.10
N GLN A 319 19.56 -8.16 8.10
CA GLN A 319 19.67 -8.93 9.34
C GLN A 319 20.70 -8.28 10.27
N GLY A 320 20.40 -8.24 11.58
CA GLY A 320 21.31 -7.69 12.58
C GLY A 320 20.58 -6.88 13.64
N GLU A 321 21.36 -6.17 14.46
CA GLU A 321 20.85 -5.47 15.65
C GLU A 321 19.73 -4.46 15.33
N ARG A 322 19.83 -3.75 14.21
CA ARG A 322 18.80 -2.76 13.81
C ARG A 322 17.45 -3.41 13.53
N ARG A 323 17.44 -4.59 12.91
CA ARG A 323 16.22 -5.35 12.64
C ARG A 323 15.63 -5.91 13.93
N GLU A 324 16.46 -6.46 14.82
CA GLU A 324 15.98 -6.95 16.13
C GLU A 324 15.38 -5.80 16.95
N ARG A 325 16.03 -4.64 16.97
CA ARG A 325 15.51 -3.46 17.66
C ARG A 325 14.20 -2.96 17.04
N LEU A 326 14.08 -2.99 15.72
CA LEU A 326 12.83 -2.68 15.03
C LEU A 326 11.71 -3.64 15.45
N LEU A 327 11.98 -4.94 15.49
CA LEU A 327 11.03 -5.96 15.96
C LEU A 327 10.64 -5.76 17.42
N ASP A 328 11.58 -5.38 18.28
CA ASP A 328 11.31 -5.09 19.69
C ASP A 328 10.45 -3.84 19.87
N ASN A 329 10.66 -2.80 19.07
CA ASN A 329 9.80 -1.61 19.06
C ASN A 329 8.36 -1.95 18.67
N LEU A 330 8.17 -2.83 17.69
CA LEU A 330 6.85 -3.30 17.25
C LEU A 330 6.11 -4.15 18.28
N ARG A 331 6.83 -4.79 19.21
CA ARG A 331 6.22 -5.57 20.31
C ARG A 331 5.72 -4.70 21.47
N GLN A 332 6.22 -3.48 21.58
CA GLN A 332 5.99 -2.58 22.72
C GLN A 332 4.93 -1.51 22.44
N GLY A 333 4.63 -1.22 21.17
CA GLY A 333 3.57 -0.30 20.74
C GLY A 333 2.21 -0.97 20.67
#